data_AF-A0A934FVU8-F1
#
_entry.id   AF-A0A934FVU8-F1
#
_cell.length_a   1.000
_cell.length_b   1.000
_cell.length_c   1.000
_cell.angle_alpha   90.00
_cell.angle_beta   90.00
_cell.angle_gamma   90.00
#
_symmetry.space_group_name_H-M   'P 1'
#
loop_
_entity.id
_entity.type
_entity.pdbx_description
1 polymer ?
#
loop_
_entity_poly.entity_id
_entity_poly.type
_entity_poly.pdbx_seq_one_letter_code
_entity_poly.pdbx_strand_id
1 'polypeptide(L)' 'IVALTAGAMAGDREASLAAGMDDYLAKPFQPKDLLGIVESWLASPSRK' A
#
# COMPACT_ATOMS: atom_id res chain seq x y z
N ILE A 1 4.78 -6.30 0.30
CA ILE A 1 5.28 -5.31 -0.68
C ILE A 1 4.20 -4.26 -0.87
N VAL A 2 4.47 -3.02 -0.44
CA VAL A 2 3.56 -1.88 -0.63
C VAL A 2 4.04 -1.07 -1.84
N ALA A 3 3.17 -0.88 -2.83
CA ALA A 3 3.45 -0.03 -3.97
C ALA A 3 3.55 1.43 -3.53
N LEU A 4 4.62 2.13 -3.91
CA LEU A 4 4.76 3.56 -3.65
C LEU A 4 4.86 4.32 -4.98
N THR A 5 3.86 5.12 -5.31
CA THR A 5 3.83 5.89 -6.56
C THR A 5 3.96 7.39 -6.34
N ALA A 6 4.45 8.10 -7.36
CA ALA A 6 4.57 9.55 -7.39
C ALA A 6 3.21 10.27 -7.49
N GLY A 7 2.13 9.56 -7.83
CA GLY A 7 0.76 10.08 -7.89
C GLY A 7 -0.26 8.96 -8.11
N ALA A 8 -1.54 9.21 -7.82
CA ALA A 8 -2.59 8.22 -8.04
C ALA A 8 -3.24 8.41 -9.42
N MET A 9 -2.94 7.52 -10.37
CA MET A 9 -3.73 7.42 -11.59
C MET A 9 -4.85 6.39 -11.41
N ALA A 10 -5.93 6.56 -12.18
CA ALA A 10 -7.01 5.60 -12.20
C ALA A 10 -6.48 4.23 -12.65
N GLY A 11 -6.72 3.18 -11.84
CA GLY A 11 -6.27 1.82 -12.14
C GLY A 11 -4.89 1.46 -11.59
N ASP A 12 -4.09 2.40 -11.08
CA ASP A 12 -2.74 2.11 -10.56
C ASP A 12 -2.82 1.15 -9.37
N ARG A 13 -3.78 1.38 -8.47
CA ARG A 13 -3.97 0.53 -7.29
C ARG A 13 -4.35 -0.89 -7.72
N GLU A 14 -5.32 -1.02 -8.61
CA GLU A 14 -5.78 -2.31 -9.11
C GLU A 14 -4.67 -3.05 -9.85
N ALA A 15 -3.89 -2.36 -10.67
CA ALA A 15 -2.75 -2.92 -11.39
C ALA A 15 -1.65 -3.39 -10.44
N SER A 16 -1.30 -2.61 -9.42
CA SER A 16 -0.33 -3.00 -8.38
C SER A 16 -0.78 -4.24 -7.63
N LEU A 17 -2.03 -4.31 -7.20
CA LEU A 17 -2.57 -5.47 -6.49
C LEU A 17 -2.64 -6.70 -7.39
N ALA A 18 -3.07 -6.55 -8.65
CA ALA A 18 -3.10 -7.63 -9.64
C ALA A 18 -1.71 -8.18 -9.97
N ALA A 19 -0.68 -7.33 -9.88
CA ALA A 19 0.72 -7.74 -10.02
C ALA A 19 1.27 -8.50 -8.78
N GLY A 20 0.46 -8.71 -7.74
CA GLY A 20 0.84 -9.44 -6.53
C GLY A 20 1.45 -8.55 -5.45
N MET A 21 1.24 -7.22 -5.51
CA MET A 21 1.58 -6.35 -4.39
C MET A 21 0.52 -6.49 -3.28
N ASP A 22 0.96 -6.33 -2.04
CA ASP A 22 0.12 -6.48 -0.87
C ASP A 22 -0.75 -5.23 -0.64
N ASP A 23 -0.18 -4.05 -0.91
CA ASP A 23 -0.86 -2.78 -0.69
C ASP A 23 -0.33 -1.67 -1.61
N TYR A 24 -0.92 -0.48 -1.50
CA TYR A 24 -0.65 0.66 -2.36
C TYR A 24 -0.73 1.99 -1.60
N LEU A 25 0.24 2.86 -1.82
CA LEU A 25 0.33 4.21 -1.26
C LEU A 25 0.77 5.21 -2.34
N ALA A 26 0.01 6.29 -2.53
CA ALA A 26 0.32 7.33 -3.50
C ALA A 26 0.84 8.61 -2.83
N LYS A 27 1.78 9.30 -3.49
CA LYS A 27 2.22 10.64 -3.08
C LYS A 27 1.23 11.73 -3.54
N PRO A 28 1.16 12.85 -2.82
CA PRO A 28 1.73 13.07 -1.50
C PRO A 28 0.95 12.31 -0.41
N PHE A 29 1.67 11.67 0.52
CA PHE A 29 1.09 11.04 1.71
C PHE A 29 1.70 11.66 2.96
N GLN A 30 1.00 11.53 4.08
CA GLN A 30 1.50 11.91 5.39
C GLN A 30 2.20 10.71 6.06
N PRO A 31 3.21 10.91 6.91
CA PRO A 31 3.89 9.81 7.60
C PRO A 31 2.94 8.84 8.33
N LYS A 32 1.84 9.36 8.89
CA LYS A 32 0.78 8.56 9.53
C LYS A 32 0.09 7.57 8.59
N ASP A 33 0.01 7.88 7.30
CA ASP A 33 -0.64 7.02 6.31
C ASP A 33 0.23 5.77 6.07
N LEU A 34 1.55 5.97 5.95
CA LEU A 34 2.51 4.86 5.86
C LEU A 34 2.55 4.04 7.15
N LEU A 35 2.58 4.71 8.32
CA LEU A 35 2.57 4.03 9.61
C LEU A 35 1.31 3.17 9.78
N GLY A 36 0.14 3.69 9.44
CA GLY A 36 -1.12 2.93 9.53
C GLY A 36 -1.12 1.68 8.64
N ILE A 37 -0.55 1.77 7.43
CA ILE A 37 -0.36 0.59 6.57
C ILE A 37 0.53 -0.42 7.30
N VAL A 38 1.74 -0.02 7.72
CA VAL A 38 2.69 -0.92 8.40
C VAL A 38 2.08 -1.57 9.65
N GLU A 39 1.40 -0.79 10.49
CA GLU A 39 0.71 -1.29 11.68
C GLU A 39 -0.38 -2.30 11.33
N SER A 40 -1.17 -2.05 10.28
CA SER A 40 -2.21 -2.99 9.84
C SER A 40 -1.64 -4.34 9.37
N TRP A 41 -0.46 -4.32 8.74
CA TRP A 41 0.23 -5.53 8.29
C TRP A 41 0.90 -6.27 9.45
N LEU A 42 1.42 -5.56 10.46
CA LEU A 42 2.01 -6.17 11.66
C LEU A 42 0.97 -6.71 12.66
N ALA A 43 -0.22 -6.10 12.71
CA ALA A 43 -1.30 -6.52 13.60
C ALA A 43 -1.98 -7.84 13.18
N SER A 44 -1.70 -8.36 11.98
CA SER A 44 -2.19 -9.66 11.51
C SER A 44 -1.07 -10.72 11.55
N PRO A 45 -0.87 -11.46 12.66
CA PRO A 45 0.16 -12.51 12.74
C PRO A 45 -0.08 -13.72 11.82
N SER A 46 -1.21 -13.76 11.10
CA SER A 46 -1.70 -14.94 10.37
C SER A 46 -1.69 -14.78 8.84
N ARG A 47 -1.17 -13.70 8.28
CA ARG A 47 -1.13 -13.51 6.82
C ARG A 47 0.12 -14.18 6.23
N LYS A 48 -0.06 -15.41 5.72
CA LYS A 48 0.82 -16.09 4.78
C LYS A 48 0.04 -16.43 3.52
#